data_AF-A0A6B2GAU5-F1
#
_entry.id   AF-A0A6B2GAU5-F1
#
_cell.length_a   1.000
_cell.length_b   1.000
_cell.length_c   1.000
_cell.angle_alpha   90.00
_cell.angle_beta   90.00
_cell.angle_gamma   90.00
#
_symmetry.space_group_name_H-M   'P 1'
#
loop_
_entity.id
_entity.type
_entity.pdbx_description
1 polymer ?
#
loop_
_entity_poly.entity_id
_entity_poly.type
_entity_poly.pdbx_seq_one_letter_code
_entity_poly.pdbx_strand_id
1 'polypeptide(L)'
;LSEFLLGFLLFAFNAIADWKCPKLVWVSARGNVADQDSFKLTKSVERNYLKALGFSNFKISPYFPTESVANEYTQATGLKPEEHKIFSKKMLRSSNGEIFTPESTNEWWWNWNNEIKPIWMINDQ
;
A
#
# COMPACT_ATOMS: atom_id res chain seq x y z
N LEU A 1 -43.55 -37.72 1.61
CA LEU A 1 -42.83 -36.73 0.78
C LEU A 1 -42.79 -35.34 1.45
N SER A 2 -42.78 -35.23 2.79
CA SER A 2 -42.94 -33.94 3.49
C SER A 2 -41.89 -33.61 4.56
N GLU A 3 -40.96 -34.50 4.91
CA GLU A 3 -39.93 -34.17 5.93
C GLU A 3 -38.52 -34.06 5.33
N PHE A 4 -38.24 -34.78 4.25
CA PHE A 4 -36.93 -34.72 3.57
C PHE A 4 -36.69 -33.40 2.82
N LEU A 5 -37.75 -32.74 2.33
CA LEU A 5 -37.64 -31.46 1.62
C LEU A 5 -37.45 -30.27 2.58
N LEU A 6 -38.01 -30.36 3.79
CA LEU A 6 -37.93 -29.28 4.79
C LEU A 6 -36.53 -29.21 5.43
N GLY A 7 -35.88 -30.37 5.62
CA GLY A 7 -34.50 -30.45 6.09
C GLY A 7 -33.48 -29.85 5.12
N PHE A 8 -33.70 -29.99 3.80
CA PHE A 8 -32.78 -29.46 2.79
C PHE A 8 -32.86 -27.93 2.65
N LEU A 9 -34.03 -27.34 2.88
CA LEU A 9 -34.22 -25.88 2.88
C LEU A 9 -33.68 -25.20 4.15
N LEU A 10 -33.68 -25.89 5.30
CA LEU A 10 -33.15 -25.34 6.56
C LEU A 10 -31.61 -25.33 6.65
N PHE A 11 -30.91 -26.15 5.85
CA PHE A 11 -29.45 -26.14 5.78
C PHE A 11 -28.88 -25.13 4.76
N ALA A 12 -29.66 -24.69 3.77
CA ALA A 12 -29.20 -23.70 2.79
C ALA A 12 -29.11 -22.26 3.34
N PHE A 13 -29.63 -22.00 4.54
CA PHE A 13 -29.69 -20.67 5.14
C PHE A 13 -28.60 -20.35 6.18
N ASN A 14 -27.73 -21.31 6.52
CA ASN A 14 -26.68 -21.10 7.53
C ASN A 14 -25.29 -21.15 6.91
N ALA A 15 -24.96 -20.11 6.17
CA ALA A 15 -23.65 -19.46 6.12
C ALA A 15 -23.55 -18.63 4.83
N ILE A 16 -24.34 -17.55 4.74
CA ILE A 16 -23.78 -16.36 4.11
C ILE A 16 -22.69 -15.94 5.08
N ALA A 17 -21.48 -16.50 4.90
CA ALA A 17 -20.31 -16.05 5.61
C ALA A 17 -20.31 -14.54 5.43
N ASP A 18 -20.38 -13.81 6.53
CA ASP A 18 -20.29 -12.36 6.56
C ASP A 18 -18.99 -12.02 5.81
N TRP A 19 -19.10 -11.65 4.53
CA TRP A 19 -17.96 -11.34 3.68
C TRP A 19 -17.40 -10.03 4.20
N LYS A 20 -16.63 -10.13 5.29
CA LYS A 20 -15.87 -9.03 5.85
C LYS A 20 -15.14 -8.40 4.70
N CYS A 21 -15.44 -7.14 4.42
CA CYS A 21 -14.75 -6.37 3.40
C CYS A 21 -13.25 -6.61 3.58
N PRO A 22 -12.54 -7.17 2.58
CA PRO A 22 -11.14 -7.51 2.74
C PRO A 22 -10.37 -6.25 3.10
N LYS A 23 -9.59 -6.32 4.19
CA LYS A 23 -8.78 -5.18 4.63
C LYS A 23 -7.57 -5.03 3.72
N LEU A 24 -7.31 -3.82 3.25
CA LEU A 24 -6.07 -3.50 2.58
C LEU A 24 -4.94 -3.40 3.61
N VAL A 25 -3.88 -4.18 3.39
CA VAL A 25 -2.62 -4.07 4.15
C VAL A 25 -1.51 -3.72 3.17
N TRP A 26 -0.92 -2.54 3.33
CA TRP A 26 0.26 -2.14 2.57
C TRP A 26 1.52 -2.55 3.33
N VAL A 27 2.39 -3.33 2.69
CA VAL A 27 3.72 -3.66 3.24
C VAL A 27 4.81 -3.15 2.29
N SER A 28 5.58 -2.14 2.72
CA SER A 28 6.84 -1.75 2.07
C SER A 28 8.01 -2.45 2.75
N ALA A 29 8.93 -2.99 1.96
CA ALA A 29 10.20 -3.51 2.46
C ALA A 29 11.34 -2.89 1.65
N ARG A 30 12.38 -2.43 2.33
CA ARG A 30 13.55 -1.85 1.68
C ARG A 30 14.24 -2.89 0.80
N GLY A 31 14.11 -2.76 -0.51
CA GLY A 31 14.77 -3.64 -1.47
C GLY A 31 16.24 -3.25 -1.64
N ASN A 32 17.12 -4.25 -1.72
CA ASN A 32 18.38 -4.09 -2.43
C ASN A 32 18.08 -4.29 -3.93
N VAL A 33 18.64 -3.45 -4.81
CA VAL A 33 18.37 -3.55 -6.27
C VAL A 33 18.85 -4.88 -6.85
N ALA A 34 19.79 -5.56 -6.20
CA ALA A 34 20.24 -6.92 -6.52
C ALA A 34 19.24 -8.02 -6.09
N ASP A 35 18.22 -7.66 -5.30
CA ASP A 35 17.30 -8.54 -4.58
C ASP A 35 15.85 -8.35 -5.09
N GLN A 36 15.66 -7.98 -6.38
CA GLN A 36 14.33 -7.87 -7.00
C GLN A 36 13.55 -9.21 -6.98
N ASP A 37 14.25 -10.32 -6.77
CA ASP A 37 13.68 -11.64 -6.52
C ASP A 37 13.42 -11.93 -5.03
N SER A 38 13.65 -11.00 -4.10
CA SER A 38 13.61 -11.29 -2.67
C SER A 38 13.00 -10.17 -1.86
N PHE A 39 11.73 -9.88 -2.13
CA PHE A 39 10.83 -9.80 -0.99
C PHE A 39 10.92 -11.19 -0.30
N LYS A 40 11.82 -11.33 0.68
CA LYS A 40 11.90 -12.53 1.52
C LYS A 40 10.66 -12.53 2.41
N LEU A 41 9.49 -12.76 1.81
CA LEU A 41 8.49 -13.60 2.46
C LEU A 41 9.26 -14.85 2.82
N THR A 42 9.55 -14.99 4.11
CA THR A 42 10.72 -15.69 4.64
C THR A 42 10.66 -17.20 4.43
N LYS A 43 9.64 -17.70 3.73
CA LYS A 43 9.48 -19.10 3.33
C LYS A 43 9.20 -19.19 1.83
N SER A 44 9.95 -20.05 1.13
CA SER A 44 9.72 -20.43 -0.28
C SER A 44 8.27 -20.82 -0.58
N VAL A 45 7.55 -21.34 0.41
CA VAL A 45 6.13 -21.70 0.36
C VAL A 45 5.23 -20.49 0.07
N GLU A 46 5.47 -19.33 0.70
CA GLU A 46 4.64 -18.12 0.52
C GLU A 46 4.81 -17.54 -0.89
N ARG A 47 6.05 -17.55 -1.40
CA ARG A 47 6.34 -17.18 -2.79
C ARG A 47 5.64 -18.10 -3.78
N ASN A 48 5.72 -19.41 -3.59
CA ASN A 48 5.11 -20.39 -4.49
C ASN A 48 3.57 -20.29 -4.45
N TYR A 49 3.00 -19.99 -3.28
CA TYR A 49 1.58 -19.73 -3.13
C TYR A 49 1.14 -18.49 -3.91
N LEU A 50 1.84 -17.36 -3.79
CA LEU A 50 1.53 -16.14 -4.56
C LEU A 50 1.69 -16.36 -6.07
N LYS A 51 2.74 -17.09 -6.49
CA LYS A 51 2.93 -17.46 -7.90
C LYS A 51 1.77 -18.34 -8.41
N ALA A 52 1.34 -19.33 -7.63
CA ALA A 52 0.22 -20.21 -7.99
C ALA A 52 -1.13 -19.45 -8.09
N LEU A 53 -1.28 -18.37 -7.32
CA LEU A 53 -2.41 -17.44 -7.42
C LEU A 53 -2.29 -16.43 -8.58
N GLY A 54 -1.25 -16.52 -9.41
CA GLY A 54 -1.04 -15.63 -10.55
C GLY A 54 -0.32 -14.31 -10.23
N PHE A 55 0.05 -14.06 -8.96
CA PHE A 55 0.82 -12.89 -8.54
C PHE A 55 2.32 -13.06 -8.81
N SER A 56 2.67 -13.37 -10.06
CA SER A 56 4.06 -13.52 -10.50
C SER A 56 4.40 -12.44 -11.55
N ASN A 57 5.63 -11.91 -11.48
CA ASN A 57 6.26 -11.07 -12.50
C ASN A 57 5.90 -9.57 -12.55
N PHE A 58 5.36 -8.98 -11.48
CA PHE A 58 5.22 -7.53 -11.40
C PHE A 58 6.54 -6.87 -11.04
N LYS A 59 7.23 -6.31 -12.03
CA LYS A 59 8.35 -5.39 -11.79
C LYS A 59 7.78 -3.97 -11.68
N ILE A 60 7.83 -3.42 -10.47
CA ILE A 60 7.49 -2.01 -10.24
C ILE A 60 8.76 -1.20 -10.50
N SER A 61 8.72 -0.32 -11.50
CA SER A 61 9.79 0.62 -11.77
C SER A 61 9.68 1.80 -10.81
N PRO A 62 10.74 2.14 -10.05
CA PRO A 62 10.72 3.33 -9.21
C PRO A 62 10.69 4.59 -10.06
N TYR A 63 10.07 5.64 -9.52
CA TYR A 63 10.16 6.99 -10.04
C TYR A 63 11.54 7.60 -9.75
N PHE A 64 11.95 8.56 -10.59
CA PHE A 64 13.08 9.43 -10.30
C PHE A 64 12.61 10.59 -9.40
N PRO A 65 13.37 10.93 -8.33
CA PRO A 65 14.58 10.27 -7.85
C PRO A 65 14.28 8.90 -7.22
N THR A 66 15.21 7.95 -7.35
CA THR A 66 15.09 6.60 -6.75
C THR A 66 15.36 6.62 -5.25
N GLU A 67 14.78 7.59 -4.55
CA GLU A 67 14.80 7.74 -3.10
C GLU A 67 13.57 7.07 -2.50
N SER A 68 13.76 6.40 -1.34
CA SER A 68 12.71 5.57 -0.75
C SER A 68 11.50 6.40 -0.32
N VAL A 69 11.72 7.51 0.38
CA VAL A 69 10.64 8.38 0.86
C VAL A 69 9.83 8.98 -0.31
N ALA A 70 10.49 9.32 -1.42
CA ALA A 70 9.82 9.86 -2.60
C ALA A 70 8.91 8.79 -3.22
N ASN A 71 9.43 7.58 -3.43
CA ASN A 71 8.69 6.48 -4.04
C ASN A 71 7.59 5.91 -3.15
N GLU A 72 7.79 5.85 -1.83
CA GLU A 72 6.77 5.44 -0.86
C GLU A 72 5.65 6.47 -0.79
N TYR A 73 5.98 7.76 -0.89
CA TYR A 73 4.98 8.81 -0.91
C TYR A 73 4.22 8.88 -2.24
N THR A 74 4.89 8.64 -3.36
CA THR A 74 4.25 8.43 -4.67
C THR A 74 3.24 7.29 -4.61
N GLN A 75 3.63 6.17 -4.01
CA GLN A 75 2.77 5.02 -3.77
C GLN A 75 1.52 5.39 -2.95
N ALA A 76 1.70 6.13 -1.85
CA ALA A 76 0.60 6.54 -0.98
C ALA A 76 -0.37 7.55 -1.60
N THR A 77 0.11 8.40 -2.52
CA THR A 77 -0.67 9.53 -3.08
C THR A 77 -1.15 9.30 -4.51
N GLY A 78 -0.50 8.39 -5.25
CA GLY A 78 -0.68 8.25 -6.70
C GLY A 78 -0.05 9.37 -7.53
N LEU A 79 0.66 10.31 -6.89
CA LEU A 79 1.29 11.47 -7.53
C LEU A 79 2.79 11.20 -7.77
N LYS A 80 3.38 11.80 -8.80
CA LYS A 80 4.83 11.75 -9.01
C LYS A 80 5.58 12.65 -8.02
N PRO A 81 6.90 12.46 -7.83
CA PRO A 81 7.70 13.32 -6.97
C PRO A 81 7.60 14.81 -7.30
N GLU A 82 7.50 15.16 -8.58
CA GLU A 82 7.32 16.54 -9.06
C GLU A 82 5.97 17.15 -8.68
N GLU A 83 4.95 16.33 -8.44
CA GLU A 83 3.60 16.77 -8.05
C GLU A 83 3.52 16.87 -6.52
N HIS A 84 3.98 15.84 -5.81
CA HIS A 84 3.90 15.82 -4.34
C HIS A 84 5.09 16.46 -3.60
N LYS A 85 6.10 16.96 -4.32
CA LYS A 85 7.23 17.76 -3.82
C LYS A 85 8.16 17.09 -2.80
N ILE A 86 8.04 15.79 -2.57
CA ILE A 86 8.94 15.01 -1.71
C ILE A 86 9.96 14.30 -2.58
N PHE A 87 11.21 14.79 -2.58
CA PHE A 87 12.27 14.28 -3.46
C PHE A 87 13.35 13.51 -2.71
N SER A 88 13.54 13.76 -1.42
CA SER A 88 14.64 13.16 -0.64
C SER A 88 14.31 13.10 0.83
N LYS A 89 14.99 12.21 1.56
CA LYS A 89 14.92 12.09 3.03
C LYS A 89 15.41 13.34 3.78
N LYS A 90 16.05 14.28 3.08
CA LYS A 90 16.47 15.56 3.66
C LYS A 90 16.32 16.66 2.62
N MET A 91 15.50 17.66 2.91
CA MET A 91 15.26 18.81 2.02
C MET A 91 15.23 20.10 2.84
N LEU A 92 15.52 21.23 2.21
CA LEU A 92 15.45 22.54 2.83
C LEU A 92 14.30 23.34 2.23
N ARG A 93 13.41 23.85 3.06
CA ARG A 93 12.38 24.80 2.64
C ARG A 93 12.99 26.18 2.56
N SER A 94 13.05 26.73 1.35
CA SER A 94 13.67 28.03 1.10
C SER A 94 12.98 29.19 1.81
N SER A 95 11.67 29.11 2.07
CA SER A 95 10.90 30.23 2.63
C SER A 95 11.19 30.52 4.10
N ASN A 96 11.64 29.52 4.87
CA ASN A 96 11.83 29.66 6.32
C ASN A 96 13.07 28.90 6.86
N GLY A 97 13.83 28.23 6.01
CA GLY A 97 15.01 27.44 6.41
C GLY A 97 14.68 26.12 7.10
N GLU A 98 13.42 25.70 7.12
CA GLU A 98 13.00 24.46 7.75
C GLU A 98 13.57 23.24 7.01
N ILE A 99 14.10 22.28 7.76
CA ILE A 99 14.66 21.05 7.21
C ILE A 99 13.61 19.95 7.30
N PHE A 100 13.26 19.38 6.16
CA PHE A 100 12.48 18.15 6.07
C PHE A 100 13.31 16.94 6.48
N THR A 101 12.67 16.04 7.20
CA THR A 101 13.01 14.62 7.38
C THR A 101 11.72 13.79 7.34
N PRO A 102 11.77 12.46 7.13
CA PRO A 102 10.56 11.62 7.17
C PRO A 102 9.79 11.68 8.50
N GLU A 103 10.44 12.11 9.58
CA GLU A 103 9.85 12.33 10.91
C GLU A 103 9.21 13.72 11.06
N SER A 104 9.25 14.57 10.02
CA SER A 104 8.65 15.90 10.06
C SER A 104 7.15 15.81 10.21
N THR A 105 6.60 16.57 11.16
CA THR A 105 5.15 16.60 11.44
C THR A 105 4.46 17.80 10.80
N ASN A 106 5.22 18.74 10.24
CA ASN A 106 4.66 19.91 9.58
C ASN A 106 3.92 19.49 8.30
N GLU A 107 2.61 19.73 8.31
CA GLU A 107 1.68 19.41 7.25
C GLU A 107 2.10 19.94 5.89
N TRP A 108 2.75 21.11 5.82
CA TRP A 108 3.21 21.70 4.57
C TRP A 108 4.04 20.74 3.71
N TRP A 109 4.85 19.86 4.33
CA TRP A 109 5.63 18.87 3.62
C TRP A 109 4.79 17.76 3.02
N TRP A 110 3.77 17.28 3.75
CA TRP A 110 3.01 16.10 3.36
C TRP A 110 1.75 16.48 2.59
N ASN A 111 0.88 17.31 3.16
CA ASN A 111 -0.42 17.62 2.56
C ASN A 111 -0.40 18.84 1.64
N TRP A 112 0.73 19.58 1.59
CA TRP A 112 0.86 20.84 0.85
C TRP A 112 -0.37 21.74 1.02
N ASN A 113 -0.72 22.04 2.27
CA ASN A 113 -1.92 22.81 2.62
C ASN A 113 -3.24 22.18 2.10
N ASN A 114 -3.40 20.87 2.28
CA ASN A 114 -4.55 20.06 1.86
C ASN A 114 -4.72 19.84 0.35
N GLU A 115 -3.73 20.20 -0.47
CA GLU A 115 -3.74 19.90 -1.91
C GLU A 115 -3.37 18.44 -2.22
N ILE A 116 -2.65 17.77 -1.31
CA ILE A 116 -2.21 16.37 -1.45
C ILE A 116 -2.87 15.52 -0.38
N LYS A 117 -3.48 14.40 -0.80
CA LYS A 117 -4.16 13.45 0.09
C LYS A 117 -3.62 12.03 -0.11
N PRO A 118 -2.79 11.52 0.81
CA PRO A 118 -2.43 10.12 0.86
C PRO A 118 -3.63 9.22 1.12
N ILE A 119 -3.55 7.94 0.74
CA ILE A 119 -4.64 6.96 0.82
C ILE A 119 -5.28 6.86 2.22
N TRP A 120 -4.51 7.03 3.30
CA TRP A 120 -5.04 6.98 4.66
C TRP A 120 -5.92 8.20 5.02
N MET A 121 -5.77 9.35 4.33
CA MET A 121 -6.63 10.53 4.52
C MET A 121 -7.91 10.47 3.67
N ILE A 122 -7.98 9.57 2.69
CA ILE A 122 -9.13 9.43 1.78
C ILE A 122 -10.19 8.51 2.38
N ASN A 123 -9.77 7.52 3.17
CA ASN A 123 -10.62 6.45 3.67
C ASN A 123 -11.32 6.79 5.02
N ASP A 124 -11.23 8.04 5.47
CA ASP A 124 -11.86 8.55 6.70
C ASP A 124 -13.29 9.09 6.47
N GLN A 125 -13.92 8.76 5.34
CA GLN A 125 -15.31 9.14 5.01
C GLN A 125 -16.29 7.98 5.16
#